data_AF-A0A957KME7-F1
#
_entry.id   AF-A0A957KME7-F1
#
_cell.length_a   1.000
_cell.length_b   1.000
_cell.length_c   1.000
_cell.angle_alpha   90.00
_cell.angle_beta   90.00
_cell.angle_gamma   90.00
#
_symmetry.space_group_name_H-M   'P 1'
#
loop_
_entity.id
_entity.type
_entity.pdbx_description
1 polymer ?
#
loop_
_entity_poly.entity_id
_entity_poly.type
_entity_poly.pdbx_seq_one_letter_code
_entity_poly.pdbx_strand_id
1 'polypeptide(L)'
;MKESQLYAEIQEQPAVIGRLLATQAGAMAALAGAIRARGLNHVVIAARGTSDNAGRYAQYVLGALNGLTVTLATPSLFSIYERPPDLRGALVLGISQSGQ
;
A
#
# COMPACT_ATOMS: atom_id res chain seq x y z
N MET A 1 -34.51 -12.28 4.97
CA MET A 1 -33.45 -11.70 5.83
C MET A 1 -33.04 -10.38 5.21
N LYS A 2 -32.86 -9.31 5.99
CA LYS A 2 -32.20 -8.10 5.49
C LYS A 2 -30.76 -8.45 5.13
N GLU A 3 -30.29 -8.02 3.96
CA GLU A 3 -28.87 -8.13 3.61
C GLU A 3 -28.03 -7.38 4.66
N SER A 4 -26.91 -7.98 5.07
CA SER A 4 -25.98 -7.35 6.01
C SER A 4 -25.19 -6.25 5.30
N GLN A 5 -24.72 -5.26 6.06
CA GLN A 5 -23.84 -4.22 5.53
C GLN A 5 -22.58 -4.81 4.89
N LEU A 6 -21.98 -5.84 5.51
CA LEU A 6 -20.83 -6.56 4.96
C LEU A 6 -21.13 -7.18 3.58
N TYR A 7 -22.33 -7.76 3.39
CA TYR A 7 -22.69 -8.34 2.12
C TYR A 7 -22.81 -7.28 1.03
N ALA A 8 -23.44 -6.14 1.33
CA ALA A 8 -23.51 -5.02 0.42
C ALA A 8 -22.11 -4.49 0.04
N GLU A 9 -21.22 -4.29 1.02
CA GLU A 9 -19.83 -3.83 0.80
C GLU A 9 -19.03 -4.78 -0.11
N ILE A 10 -19.21 -6.10 0.02
CA ILE A 10 -18.57 -7.08 -0.86
C ILE A 10 -19.08 -6.94 -2.31
N GLN A 11 -20.39 -6.73 -2.49
CA GLN A 11 -20.98 -6.56 -3.83
C GLN A 11 -20.57 -5.25 -4.51
N GLU A 12 -20.11 -4.24 -3.76
CA GLU A 12 -19.60 -2.99 -4.32
C GLU A 12 -18.20 -3.12 -4.94
N GLN A 13 -17.41 -4.12 -4.54
CA GLN A 13 -16.00 -4.26 -4.92
C GLN A 13 -15.75 -4.18 -6.44
N PRO A 14 -16.51 -4.89 -7.31
CA PRO A 14 -16.26 -4.83 -8.76
C PRO A 14 -16.41 -3.42 -9.32
N ALA A 15 -17.44 -2.69 -8.87
CA ALA A 15 -17.70 -1.32 -9.33
C ALA A 15 -16.64 -0.34 -8.83
N VAL A 16 -16.20 -0.50 -7.57
CA VAL A 16 -15.12 0.33 -6.98
C VAL A 16 -13.79 0.09 -7.69
N ILE A 17 -13.42 -1.18 -7.90
CA ILE A 17 -12.18 -1.55 -8.60
C ILE A 17 -12.21 -1.05 -10.05
N GLY A 18 -13.32 -1.23 -10.77
CA GLY A 18 -13.45 -0.76 -12.15
C GLY A 18 -13.26 0.76 -12.25
N ARG A 19 -13.89 1.53 -11.37
CA ARG A 19 -13.73 2.99 -11.31
C ARG A 19 -12.29 3.39 -10.95
N LEU A 20 -11.66 2.70 -10.00
CA LEU A 20 -10.27 2.96 -9.62
C LEU A 20 -9.34 2.80 -10.83
N LEU A 21 -9.44 1.68 -11.55
CA LEU A 21 -8.62 1.40 -12.72
C LEU A 21 -8.85 2.44 -13.84
N ALA A 22 -10.10 2.81 -14.10
CA ALA A 22 -10.43 3.78 -15.14
C ALA A 22 -9.94 5.21 -14.82
N THR A 23 -9.96 5.61 -13.54
CA THR A 23 -9.70 6.99 -13.14
C THR A 23 -8.25 7.25 -12.68
N GLN A 24 -7.56 6.23 -12.16
CA GLN A 24 -6.24 6.40 -11.55
C GLN A 24 -5.06 5.94 -12.42
N ALA A 25 -5.30 5.33 -13.59
CA ALA A 25 -4.23 4.81 -14.44
C ALA A 25 -3.16 5.86 -14.78
N GLY A 26 -3.57 7.09 -15.12
CA GLY A 26 -2.64 8.19 -15.43
C GLY A 26 -1.80 8.61 -14.22
N ALA A 27 -2.43 8.75 -13.05
CA ALA A 27 -1.73 9.09 -11.81
C ALA A 27 -0.72 8.00 -11.40
N MET A 28 -1.11 6.72 -11.54
CA MET A 28 -0.22 5.59 -11.24
C MET A 28 0.95 5.49 -12.22
N ALA A 29 0.73 5.78 -13.51
CA ALA A 29 1.81 5.81 -14.49
C ALA A 29 2.83 6.93 -14.18
N ALA A 30 2.35 8.12 -13.81
CA ALA A 30 3.20 9.23 -13.40
C ALA A 30 4.00 8.91 -12.12
N LEU A 31 3.34 8.33 -11.11
CA LEU A 31 4.00 7.87 -9.88
C LEU A 31 5.09 6.83 -10.16
N ALA A 32 4.79 5.83 -10.98
CA ALA A 32 5.76 4.81 -11.37
C ALA A 32 6.96 5.41 -12.13
N GLY A 33 6.72 6.42 -12.97
CA GLY A 33 7.78 7.20 -13.63
C GLY A 33 8.68 7.93 -12.64
N ALA A 34 8.10 8.62 -11.66
CA ALA A 34 8.83 9.33 -10.62
C ALA A 34 9.66 8.38 -9.73
N ILE A 35 9.11 7.21 -9.38
CA ILE A 35 9.82 6.17 -8.63
C ILE A 35 11.06 5.69 -9.39
N ARG A 36 10.92 5.38 -10.69
CA ARG A 36 12.04 4.96 -11.54
C ARG A 36 13.09 6.04 -11.72
N ALA A 37 12.68 7.29 -11.97
CA ALA A 37 13.59 8.42 -12.16
C ALA A 37 14.44 8.69 -10.91
N ARG A 38 13.91 8.40 -9.72
CA ARG A 38 14.63 8.51 -8.45
C ARG A 38 15.44 7.26 -8.08
N GLY A 39 15.36 6.18 -8.87
CA GLY A 39 16.08 4.94 -8.62
C GLY A 39 15.66 4.20 -7.35
N LEU A 40 14.42 4.41 -6.86
CA LEU A 40 13.96 3.75 -5.64
C LEU A 40 13.72 2.26 -5.92
N ASN A 41 14.40 1.38 -5.20
CA ASN A 41 14.31 -0.08 -5.34
C ASN A 41 13.88 -0.78 -4.04
N HIS A 42 13.65 -0.01 -2.98
CA HIS A 42 13.21 -0.49 -1.68
C HIS A 42 11.90 0.19 -1.26
N VAL A 43 10.95 -0.59 -0.76
CA VAL A 43 9.64 -0.13 -0.30
C VAL A 43 9.46 -0.52 1.16
N VAL A 44 9.05 0.43 1.98
CA VAL A 44 8.66 0.22 3.38
C VAL A 44 7.18 0.51 3.52
N ILE A 45 6.39 -0.49 3.88
CA ILE A 45 4.93 -0.38 4.02
C ILE A 45 4.58 -0.05 5.47
N ALA A 46 3.94 1.10 5.67
CA ALA A 46 3.32 1.48 6.94
C ALA A 46 1.82 1.15 6.88
N ALA A 47 1.42 0.10 7.58
CA ALA A 47 0.03 -0.34 7.70
C ALA A 47 -0.24 -0.86 9.13
N ARG A 48 -1.51 -0.96 9.51
CA ARG A 48 -1.95 -1.65 10.74
C ARG A 48 -3.31 -2.31 10.53
N GLY A 49 -3.54 -3.42 11.23
CA GLY A 49 -4.84 -4.08 11.28
C GLY A 49 -5.18 -4.74 9.93
N THR A 50 -6.39 -4.54 9.42
CA THR A 50 -6.79 -5.15 8.13
C THR A 50 -5.93 -4.66 6.96
N SER A 51 -5.38 -3.45 7.04
CA SER A 51 -4.45 -2.91 6.04
C SER A 51 -3.13 -3.68 5.96
N ASP A 52 -2.74 -4.42 7.01
CA ASP A 52 -1.55 -5.29 6.97
C ASP A 52 -1.71 -6.43 5.95
N ASN A 53 -2.94 -6.89 5.72
CA ASN A 53 -3.19 -7.91 4.70
C ASN A 53 -2.97 -7.36 3.28
N ALA A 54 -3.37 -6.12 3.02
CA ALA A 54 -3.05 -5.43 1.77
C ALA A 54 -1.55 -5.20 1.62
N GLY A 55 -0.86 -4.83 2.71
CA GLY A 55 0.60 -4.70 2.75
C GLY A 55 1.31 -6.00 2.40
N ARG A 56 0.90 -7.13 3.00
CA ARG A 56 1.45 -8.45 2.69
C ARG A 56 1.23 -8.83 1.23
N TYR A 57 0.04 -8.60 0.67
CA TYR A 57 -0.21 -8.83 -0.75
C TYR A 57 0.70 -7.96 -1.63
N ALA A 58 0.88 -6.69 -1.28
CA ALA A 58 1.77 -5.78 -2.01
C ALA A 58 3.23 -6.25 -2.00
N GLN A 59 3.72 -6.89 -0.92
CA GLN A 59 5.06 -7.49 -0.90
C GLN A 59 5.25 -8.52 -2.03
N TYR A 60 4.25 -9.38 -2.25
CA TYR A 60 4.31 -10.37 -3.32
C TYR A 60 4.20 -9.74 -4.69
N VAL A 61 3.22 -8.85 -4.91
CA VAL A 61 2.99 -8.26 -6.24
C VAL A 61 4.17 -7.39 -6.67
N LEU A 62 4.63 -6.48 -5.80
CA LEU A 62 5.75 -5.59 -6.12
C LEU A 62 7.08 -6.33 -6.19
N GLY A 63 7.26 -7.35 -5.34
CA GLY A 63 8.44 -8.23 -5.43
C GLY A 63 8.47 -9.02 -6.74
N ALA A 64 7.37 -9.68 -7.09
CA ALA A 64 7.30 -10.56 -8.25
C ALA A 64 7.27 -9.81 -9.58
N LEU A 65 6.52 -8.70 -9.67
CA LEU A 65 6.31 -8.00 -10.94
C LEU A 65 7.27 -6.83 -11.14
N ASN A 66 7.81 -6.25 -10.07
CA ASN A 66 8.69 -5.08 -10.16
C ASN A 66 10.12 -5.35 -9.66
N GLY A 67 10.39 -6.50 -9.05
CA GLY A 67 11.70 -6.82 -8.48
C GLY A 67 12.07 -5.94 -7.28
N LEU A 68 11.08 -5.29 -6.65
CA LEU A 68 11.30 -4.39 -5.52
C LEU A 68 11.49 -5.19 -4.23
N THR A 69 12.43 -4.76 -3.39
CA THR A 69 12.51 -5.27 -2.02
C THR A 69 11.43 -4.58 -1.19
N VAL A 70 10.51 -5.33 -0.60
CA VAL A 70 9.37 -4.77 0.15
C VAL A 70 9.35 -5.29 1.58
N THR A 71 9.36 -4.38 2.54
CA THR A 71 9.30 -4.69 3.97
C THR A 71 8.09 -4.03 4.62
N LEU A 72 7.61 -4.61 5.73
CA LEU A 72 6.66 -3.93 6.60
C LEU A 72 7.46 -3.05 7.57
N ALA A 73 6.96 -1.85 7.83
CA ALA A 73 7.49 -0.99 8.87
C ALA A 73 7.38 -1.67 10.24
N THR A 74 8.22 -1.23 11.17
CA THR A 74 8.17 -1.61 12.59
C THR A 74 7.82 -0.38 13.42
N PRO A 75 6.52 -0.02 13.54
CA PRO A 75 6.10 1.26 14.10
C PRO A 75 6.61 1.54 15.51
N SER A 76 6.82 0.51 16.32
CA SER A 76 7.38 0.64 17.67
C SER A 76 8.79 1.23 17.70
N LEU A 77 9.60 1.06 16.64
CA LEU A 77 10.90 1.72 16.52
C LEU A 77 10.78 3.23 16.44
N PHE A 78 9.68 3.75 15.88
CA PHE A 78 9.40 5.18 15.82
C PHE A 78 8.77 5.68 17.11
N SER A 79 7.84 4.92 17.70
CA SER A 79 6.97 5.42 18.79
C SER A 79 7.37 5.02 20.20
N ILE A 80 7.82 3.78 20.44
CA ILE A 80 8.13 3.26 21.78
C ILE A 80 9.62 3.36 22.07
N TYR A 81 10.43 2.99 21.08
CA TYR A 81 11.87 2.89 21.24
C TYR A 81 12.62 4.15 20.76
N GLU A 82 11.94 5.07 20.08
CA GLU A 82 12.49 6.34 19.58
C GLU A 82 13.83 6.18 18.84
N ARG A 83 13.96 5.09 18.08
CA ARG A 83 15.15 4.70 17.31
C ARG A 83 14.72 4.29 15.89
N PRO A 84 14.24 5.25 15.08
CA PRO A 84 13.77 4.96 13.74
C PRO A 84 14.93 4.50 12.84
N PRO A 85 14.70 3.55 11.93
CA PRO A 85 15.69 3.20 10.91
C PRO A 85 15.90 4.36 9.93
N ASP A 86 17.07 4.40 9.28
CA ASP A 86 17.31 5.30 8.17
C ASP A 86 16.52 4.84 6.93
N LEU A 87 15.65 5.70 6.43
CA LEU A 87 14.77 5.43 5.28
C LEU A 87 15.18 6.21 4.03
N ARG A 88 16.36 6.84 4.01
CA ARG A 88 16.85 7.55 2.82
C ARG A 88 16.91 6.59 1.63
N GLY A 89 16.34 7.01 0.50
CA GLY A 89 16.29 6.20 -0.73
C GLY A 89 15.20 5.12 -0.76
N ALA A 90 14.36 5.02 0.27
CA ALA A 90 13.20 4.14 0.27
C ALA A 90 11.91 4.86 -0.19
N LEU A 91 11.01 4.12 -0.84
CA LEU A 91 9.61 4.50 -0.97
C LEU A 91 8.85 4.09 0.29
N VAL A 92 8.30 5.05 1.03
CA VAL A 92 7.39 4.75 2.14
C VAL A 92 5.96 4.71 1.62
N LEU A 93 5.29 3.56 1.75
CA LEU A 93 3.91 3.34 1.32
C LEU A 93 2.99 3.21 2.53
N GLY A 94 2.18 4.24 2.78
CA GLY A 94 1.13 4.19 3.79
C GLY A 94 -0.13 3.50 3.26
N ILE A 95 -0.69 2.56 4.01
CA ILE A 95 -1.98 1.91 3.71
C ILE A 95 -2.90 2.05 4.92
N SER A 96 -3.97 2.83 4.76
CA SER A 96 -4.99 3.05 5.80
C SER A 96 -6.36 3.15 5.15
N GLN A 97 -7.37 2.52 5.77
CA GLN A 97 -8.77 2.62 5.30
C GLN A 97 -9.40 3.95 5.71
N SER A 98 -9.09 4.47 6.90
CA SER A 98 -9.63 5.73 7.41
C SER A 98 -8.83 6.95 6.95
N GLY A 99 -7.57 6.77 6.56
CA GLY A 99 -6.64 7.86 6.26
C GLY A 99 -6.24 8.71 7.46
N GLN A 100 -6.62 8.29 8.68
CA GLN A 100 -6.19 8.86 9.96
C GLN A 100 -4.99 8.09 10.51
#